data_AF-A0A167Q947-F1
#
_entry.id   AF-A0A167Q947-F1
#
_cell.length_a   1.000
_cell.length_b   1.000
_cell.length_c   1.000
_cell.angle_alpha   90.00
_cell.angle_beta   90.00
_cell.angle_gamma   90.00
#
_symmetry.space_group_name_H-M   'P 1'
#
loop_
_entity.id
_entity.type
_entity.pdbx_description
1 polymer ?
#
loop_
_entity_poly.entity_id
_entity_poly.type
_entity_poly.pdbx_seq_one_letter_code
_entity_poly.pdbx_strand_id
1 'polypeptide(L)'
;MPHKRAKASIRTARKKQLGADAPVTSNEIDDTPKGFARLLRFKDHKIKKQQELKDKANQTNKDAQAPPKLTIQPGEKMKDFTLRVEKEYKKDFINAVKASKPISDRKKKNRESRKEKKTAKKRKVEEIYGGRDFDDLEDKVQFGEVASAPPTFSKLPKARGRGKEVLENKIKEAKETKSTTDATDGYVSEEDENMKELKASHKRKLQNMSASARKALGDERERAIELYRAKKAQKLVNMETQS
;
A
#
# COMPACT_ATOMS: atom_id res chain seq x y z
N MET A 1 13.04 27.39 -27.40
CA MET A 1 11.89 28.02 -28.09
C MET A 1 10.89 28.51 -27.04
N PRO A 2 10.44 29.78 -27.09
CA PRO A 2 9.42 30.26 -26.18
C PRO A 2 8.05 29.74 -26.63
N HIS A 3 7.47 28.80 -25.89
CA HIS A 3 6.12 28.31 -26.16
C HIS A 3 5.09 29.37 -25.73
N LYS A 4 4.52 30.10 -26.70
CA LYS A 4 3.37 30.98 -26.45
C LYS A 4 2.18 30.13 -25.99
N ARG A 5 1.62 30.46 -24.82
CA ARG A 5 0.43 29.78 -24.28
C ARG A 5 -0.79 30.10 -25.16
N ALA A 6 -1.69 29.12 -25.33
CA ALA A 6 -2.95 29.32 -26.05
C ALA A 6 -3.83 30.42 -25.41
N LYS A 7 -4.65 31.09 -26.24
CA LYS A 7 -5.61 32.12 -25.81
C LYS A 7 -6.53 31.60 -24.68
N ALA A 8 -6.93 32.48 -23.75
CA ALA A 8 -7.72 32.11 -22.58
C ALA A 8 -9.04 31.40 -22.95
N SER A 9 -9.72 31.85 -24.00
CA SER A 9 -10.96 31.23 -24.51
C SER A 9 -10.77 29.77 -24.96
N ILE A 10 -9.66 29.47 -25.64
CA ILE A 10 -9.34 28.11 -26.07
C ILE A 10 -9.05 27.22 -24.85
N ARG A 11 -8.41 27.77 -23.82
CA ARG A 11 -8.14 27.04 -22.59
C ARG A 11 -9.42 26.76 -21.79
N THR A 12 -10.34 27.72 -21.71
CA THR A 12 -11.63 27.50 -21.03
C THR A 12 -12.52 26.53 -21.80
N ALA A 13 -12.55 26.60 -23.14
CA ALA A 13 -13.27 25.65 -23.98
C ALA A 13 -12.73 24.22 -23.84
N ARG A 14 -11.39 24.03 -23.90
CA ARG A 14 -10.77 22.72 -23.65
C ARG A 14 -11.10 22.18 -22.26
N LYS A 15 -11.12 23.05 -21.25
CA LYS A 15 -11.48 22.67 -19.88
C LYS A 15 -12.95 22.25 -19.77
N LYS A 16 -13.88 22.93 -20.47
CA LYS A 16 -15.29 22.52 -20.55
C LYS A 16 -15.45 21.19 -21.27
N GLN A 17 -14.69 20.92 -22.33
CA GLN A 17 -14.68 19.62 -23.04
C GLN A 17 -14.15 18.48 -22.17
N LEU A 18 -13.17 18.74 -21.30
CA LEU A 18 -12.67 17.79 -20.29
C LEU A 18 -13.71 17.49 -19.19
N GLY A 19 -14.74 18.34 -19.04
CA GLY A 19 -15.86 18.12 -18.12
C GLY A 19 -15.42 17.79 -16.70
N ALA A 20 -15.84 16.61 -16.22
CA ALA A 20 -15.60 16.14 -14.86
C ALA A 20 -14.14 15.72 -14.55
N ASP A 21 -13.27 15.66 -15.57
CA ASP A 21 -11.83 15.36 -15.40
C ASP A 21 -10.98 16.62 -15.21
N ALA A 22 -11.58 17.81 -15.36
CA ALA A 22 -10.90 19.05 -15.09
C ALA A 22 -10.67 19.25 -13.57
N PRO A 23 -9.51 19.80 -13.15
CA PRO A 23 -9.26 20.11 -11.75
C PRO A 23 -10.26 21.16 -11.24
N VAL A 24 -10.71 20.99 -10.00
CA VAL A 24 -11.59 21.94 -9.31
C VAL A 24 -10.90 23.30 -9.26
N THR A 25 -11.55 24.33 -9.79
CA THR A 25 -11.04 25.71 -9.77
C THR A 25 -11.90 26.58 -8.88
N SER A 26 -11.31 27.61 -8.28
CA SER A 26 -11.94 28.56 -7.35
C SER A 26 -13.09 29.40 -7.90
N ASN A 27 -13.46 29.24 -9.18
CA ASN A 27 -14.39 30.14 -9.87
C ASN A 27 -15.83 29.60 -9.90
N GLU A 28 -16.07 28.41 -9.34
CA GLU A 28 -17.41 27.87 -9.14
C GLU A 28 -17.84 28.29 -7.73
N ILE A 29 -18.94 29.05 -7.62
CA ILE A 29 -19.53 29.60 -6.37
C ILE A 29 -20.25 28.45 -5.64
N ASP A 30 -19.56 27.35 -5.43
CA ASP A 30 -20.05 26.27 -4.59
C ASP A 30 -19.46 26.49 -3.20
N ASP A 31 -20.33 26.65 -2.19
CA ASP A 31 -19.96 26.75 -0.76
C ASP A 31 -19.31 25.45 -0.22
N THR A 32 -19.02 24.50 -1.12
CA THR A 32 -18.37 23.24 -0.78
C THR A 32 -16.85 23.41 -0.78
N PRO A 33 -16.15 22.98 0.28
CA PRO A 33 -14.70 23.06 0.31
C PRO A 33 -14.07 22.20 -0.79
N LYS A 34 -13.04 22.72 -1.45
CA LYS A 34 -12.38 22.11 -2.63
C LYS A 34 -12.03 20.62 -2.44
N GLY A 35 -11.60 20.24 -1.24
CA GLY A 35 -11.28 18.85 -0.91
C GLY A 35 -12.51 17.93 -0.94
N PHE A 36 -13.65 18.43 -0.47
CA PHE A 36 -14.92 17.71 -0.47
C PHE A 36 -15.53 17.61 -1.87
N ALA A 37 -15.53 18.70 -2.63
CA ALA A 37 -15.97 18.70 -4.03
C ALA A 37 -15.18 17.68 -4.88
N ARG A 38 -13.87 17.55 -4.63
CA ARG A 38 -13.03 16.55 -5.28
C ARG A 38 -13.42 15.11 -4.93
N LEU A 39 -13.78 14.86 -3.67
CA LEU A 39 -14.21 13.53 -3.21
C LEU A 39 -15.58 13.14 -3.78
N LEU A 40 -16.53 14.07 -3.85
CA LEU A 40 -17.84 13.87 -4.47
C LEU A 40 -17.69 13.47 -5.94
N ARG A 41 -16.96 14.28 -6.74
CA ARG A 41 -16.72 13.95 -8.16
C ARG A 41 -16.05 12.59 -8.34
N PHE A 42 -15.14 12.20 -7.44
CA PHE A 42 -14.50 10.88 -7.49
C PHE A 42 -15.50 9.73 -7.24
N LYS A 43 -16.44 9.90 -6.30
CA LYS A 43 -17.52 8.93 -6.07
C LYS A 43 -18.41 8.80 -7.30
N ASP A 44 -18.83 9.92 -7.89
CA ASP A 44 -19.67 9.93 -9.09
C ASP A 44 -18.97 9.23 -10.27
N HIS A 45 -17.67 9.50 -10.46
CA HIS A 45 -16.85 8.82 -11.47
C HIS A 45 -16.77 7.32 -11.25
N LYS A 46 -16.61 6.88 -10.00
CA LYS A 46 -16.55 5.46 -9.67
C LYS A 46 -17.88 4.76 -9.99
N ILE A 47 -19.01 5.42 -9.69
CA ILE A 47 -20.36 4.91 -9.98
C ILE A 47 -20.59 4.82 -11.48
N LYS A 48 -20.32 5.90 -12.24
CA LYS A 48 -20.45 5.92 -13.70
C LYS A 48 -19.60 4.85 -14.37
N LYS A 49 -18.34 4.70 -13.93
CA LYS A 49 -17.44 3.66 -14.47
C LYS A 49 -17.94 2.25 -14.17
N GLN A 50 -18.55 2.01 -13.01
CA GLN A 50 -19.15 0.72 -12.70
C GLN A 50 -20.38 0.44 -13.54
N GLN A 51 -21.23 1.43 -13.78
CA GLN A 51 -22.39 1.33 -14.68
C GLN A 51 -21.94 1.02 -16.10
N GLU A 52 -20.99 1.79 -16.66
CA GLU A 52 -20.45 1.53 -18.00
C GLU A 52 -19.83 0.13 -18.13
N LEU A 53 -19.17 -0.37 -17.09
CA LEU A 53 -18.61 -1.72 -17.08
C LEU A 53 -19.71 -2.78 -17.06
N LYS A 54 -20.80 -2.56 -16.33
CA LYS A 54 -21.97 -3.46 -16.32
C LYS A 54 -22.69 -3.43 -17.67
N ASP A 55 -22.86 -2.26 -18.27
CA ASP A 55 -23.49 -2.10 -19.58
C ASP A 55 -22.65 -2.77 -20.68
N LYS A 56 -21.33 -2.58 -20.65
CA LYS A 56 -20.39 -3.27 -21.56
C LYS A 56 -20.39 -4.78 -21.33
N ALA A 57 -20.43 -5.24 -20.08
CA ALA A 57 -20.49 -6.68 -19.77
C ALA A 57 -21.79 -7.33 -20.28
N ASN A 58 -22.92 -6.64 -20.12
CA ASN A 58 -24.22 -7.09 -20.61
C ASN A 58 -24.29 -7.09 -22.15
N GLN A 59 -23.61 -6.15 -22.82
CA GLN A 59 -23.44 -6.19 -24.28
C GLN A 59 -22.55 -7.37 -24.70
N THR A 60 -21.39 -7.56 -24.06
CA THR A 60 -20.48 -8.66 -24.43
C THR A 60 -21.05 -10.05 -24.14
N ASN A 61 -21.94 -10.20 -23.16
CA ASN A 61 -22.59 -11.50 -22.88
C ASN A 61 -23.70 -11.82 -23.89
N LYS A 62 -24.32 -10.81 -24.53
CA LYS A 62 -25.22 -11.03 -25.67
C LYS A 62 -24.47 -11.37 -26.96
N ASP A 63 -23.24 -10.86 -27.11
CA ASP A 63 -22.37 -11.10 -28.26
C ASP A 63 -21.43 -12.32 -28.10
N ALA A 64 -21.50 -13.05 -26.98
CA ALA A 64 -20.68 -14.24 -26.73
C ALA A 64 -21.19 -15.51 -27.44
N GLN A 65 -22.28 -15.42 -28.19
CA GLN A 65 -22.79 -16.49 -29.04
C GLN A 65 -22.22 -16.35 -30.45
N ALA A 66 -21.19 -17.16 -30.71
CA ALA A 66 -20.45 -17.35 -31.96
C ALA A 66 -19.54 -16.19 -32.41
N PRO A 67 -18.35 -16.49 -32.98
CA PRO A 67 -17.53 -15.45 -33.61
C PRO A 67 -18.35 -14.76 -34.71
N PRO A 68 -18.32 -13.42 -34.80
CA PRO A 68 -19.04 -12.71 -35.84
C PRO A 68 -18.60 -13.25 -37.20
N LYS A 69 -19.57 -13.72 -37.99
CA LYS A 69 -19.31 -14.18 -39.36
C LYS A 69 -19.00 -12.93 -40.20
N LEU A 70 -17.72 -12.56 -40.24
CA LEU A 70 -17.20 -11.40 -40.95
C LEU A 70 -17.34 -11.59 -42.46
N THR A 71 -18.48 -11.22 -43.02
CA THR A 71 -18.72 -11.12 -44.45
C THR A 71 -18.67 -9.66 -44.90
N ILE A 72 -18.35 -9.42 -46.17
CA ILE A 72 -18.37 -8.08 -46.76
C ILE A 72 -19.82 -7.59 -46.82
N GLN A 73 -20.08 -6.39 -46.29
CA GLN A 73 -21.41 -5.80 -46.35
C GLN A 73 -21.70 -5.23 -47.74
N PRO A 74 -22.95 -5.23 -48.22
CA PRO A 74 -23.29 -4.65 -49.51
C PRO A 74 -22.94 -3.16 -49.54
N GLY A 75 -22.12 -2.75 -50.51
CA GLY A 75 -21.61 -1.37 -50.65
C GLY A 75 -20.34 -1.05 -49.84
N GLU A 76 -19.81 -2.00 -49.05
CA GLU A 76 -18.53 -1.84 -48.34
C GLU A 76 -17.35 -1.98 -49.31
N LYS A 77 -16.38 -1.06 -49.24
CA LYS A 77 -15.12 -1.22 -49.98
C LYS A 77 -14.25 -2.27 -49.29
N MET A 78 -13.41 -2.97 -50.06
CA MET A 78 -12.51 -4.00 -49.50
C MET A 78 -11.57 -3.46 -48.40
N LYS A 79 -11.17 -2.18 -48.51
CA LYS A 79 -10.35 -1.49 -47.50
C LYS A 79 -11.11 -1.31 -46.17
N ASP A 80 -12.40 -1.06 -46.22
CA ASP A 80 -13.21 -0.85 -45.01
C ASP A 80 -13.50 -2.19 -44.32
N PHE A 81 -13.74 -3.24 -45.12
CA PHE A 81 -13.88 -4.61 -44.64
C PHE A 81 -12.63 -5.08 -43.89
N THR A 82 -11.44 -4.91 -44.50
CA THR A 82 -10.17 -5.27 -43.86
C THR A 82 -9.93 -4.52 -42.55
N LEU A 83 -10.22 -3.22 -42.50
CA LEU A 83 -10.14 -2.44 -41.26
C LEU A 83 -11.11 -2.92 -40.16
N ARG A 84 -12.31 -3.37 -40.52
CA ARG A 84 -13.28 -3.92 -39.58
C ARG A 84 -12.81 -5.26 -39.01
N VAL A 85 -12.35 -6.15 -39.88
CA VAL A 85 -11.74 -7.44 -39.50
C VAL A 85 -10.58 -7.21 -38.54
N GLU A 86 -9.64 -6.31 -38.88
CA GLU A 86 -8.51 -5.98 -38.01
C GLU A 86 -8.93 -5.44 -36.64
N LYS A 87 -9.97 -4.58 -36.58
CA LYS A 87 -10.48 -4.03 -35.32
C LYS A 87 -11.08 -5.09 -34.43
N GLU A 88 -11.84 -6.03 -34.99
CA GLU A 88 -12.45 -7.14 -34.25
C GLU A 88 -11.36 -8.05 -33.67
N TYR A 89 -10.41 -8.49 -34.49
CA TYR A 89 -9.32 -9.37 -34.05
C TYR A 89 -8.19 -8.66 -33.28
N LYS A 90 -8.19 -7.33 -33.19
CA LYS A 90 -7.14 -6.55 -32.51
C LYS A 90 -6.91 -7.01 -31.08
N LYS A 91 -7.98 -7.30 -30.34
CA LYS A 91 -7.88 -7.73 -28.94
C LYS A 91 -7.23 -9.10 -28.83
N ASP A 92 -7.64 -10.05 -29.66
CA ASP A 92 -7.10 -11.41 -29.66
C ASP A 92 -5.65 -11.42 -30.12
N PHE A 93 -5.31 -10.65 -31.15
CA PHE A 93 -3.94 -10.45 -31.59
C PHE A 93 -3.06 -9.89 -30.45
N ILE A 94 -3.51 -8.82 -29.77
CA ILE A 94 -2.78 -8.25 -28.62
C ILE A 94 -2.62 -9.28 -27.51
N ASN A 95 -3.64 -10.09 -27.23
CA ASN A 95 -3.60 -11.12 -26.20
C ASN A 95 -2.65 -12.26 -26.57
N ALA A 96 -2.67 -12.73 -27.81
CA ALA A 96 -1.75 -13.72 -28.34
C ALA A 96 -0.30 -13.23 -28.27
N VAL A 97 -0.04 -11.98 -28.68
CA VAL A 97 1.29 -11.36 -28.59
C VAL A 97 1.76 -11.20 -27.13
N LYS A 98 0.85 -10.95 -26.19
CA LYS A 98 1.19 -10.90 -24.76
C LYS A 98 1.45 -12.29 -24.19
N ALA A 99 0.73 -13.30 -24.65
CA ALA A 99 0.87 -14.68 -24.20
C ALA A 99 2.14 -15.35 -24.76
N SER A 100 2.49 -15.04 -26.00
CA SER A 100 3.70 -15.58 -26.65
C SER A 100 4.99 -15.00 -26.07
N LYS A 101 4.95 -13.81 -25.47
CA LYS A 101 6.12 -13.20 -24.83
C LYS A 101 6.41 -13.89 -23.49
N PRO A 102 7.54 -14.59 -23.32
CA PRO A 102 7.88 -15.19 -22.05
C PRO A 102 8.05 -14.10 -20.98
N ILE A 103 7.42 -14.32 -19.82
CA ILE A 103 7.55 -13.43 -18.67
C ILE A 103 8.84 -13.81 -17.94
N SER A 104 9.76 -12.86 -17.78
CA SER A 104 10.96 -13.04 -16.95
C SER A 104 10.63 -13.53 -15.54
N ASP A 105 11.44 -14.45 -15.00
CA ASP A 105 11.28 -15.04 -13.66
C ASP A 105 11.15 -13.98 -12.56
N ARG A 106 11.88 -12.87 -12.67
CA ARG A 106 11.78 -11.75 -11.73
C ARG A 106 10.37 -11.15 -11.68
N LYS A 107 9.72 -11.02 -12.84
CA LYS A 107 8.34 -10.53 -12.93
C LYS A 107 7.34 -11.54 -12.39
N LYS A 108 7.57 -12.85 -12.63
CA LYS A 108 6.76 -13.94 -12.08
C LYS A 108 6.78 -13.94 -10.55
N LYS A 109 7.98 -13.95 -9.95
CA LYS A 109 8.18 -13.87 -8.49
C LYS A 109 7.58 -12.60 -7.87
N ASN A 110 7.74 -11.45 -8.53
CA ASN A 110 7.12 -10.20 -8.05
C ASN A 110 5.59 -10.25 -8.09
N ARG A 111 5.00 -10.91 -9.10
CA ARG A 111 3.54 -11.08 -9.19
C ARG A 111 3.02 -12.01 -8.10
N GLU A 112 3.72 -13.11 -7.85
CA GLU A 112 3.41 -14.07 -6.78
C GLU A 112 3.51 -13.41 -5.41
N SER A 113 4.62 -12.72 -5.09
CA SER A 113 4.76 -12.00 -3.82
C SER A 113 3.69 -10.92 -3.60
N ARG A 114 3.19 -10.29 -4.67
CA ARG A 114 2.06 -9.34 -4.59
C ARG A 114 0.74 -10.05 -4.33
N LYS A 115 0.51 -11.22 -4.92
CA LYS A 115 -0.67 -12.05 -4.65
C LYS A 115 -0.66 -12.53 -3.20
N GLU A 116 0.46 -13.07 -2.74
CA GLU A 116 0.66 -13.51 -1.35
C GLU A 116 0.45 -12.38 -0.35
N LYS A 117 1.00 -11.19 -0.59
CA LYS A 117 0.76 -10.03 0.28
C LYS A 117 -0.72 -9.64 0.34
N LYS A 118 -1.47 -9.81 -0.75
CA LYS A 118 -2.91 -9.52 -0.77
C LYS A 118 -3.70 -10.59 -0.02
N THR A 119 -3.39 -11.87 -0.24
CA THR A 119 -4.07 -12.97 0.46
C THR A 119 -3.74 -12.96 1.95
N ALA A 120 -2.48 -12.71 2.33
CA ALA A 120 -2.09 -12.57 3.73
C ALA A 120 -2.80 -11.40 4.43
N LYS A 121 -3.03 -10.27 3.73
CA LYS A 121 -3.84 -9.18 4.28
C LYS A 121 -5.29 -9.57 4.48
N LYS A 122 -5.89 -10.28 3.52
CA LYS A 122 -7.26 -10.80 3.67
C LYS A 122 -7.37 -11.78 4.82
N ARG A 123 -6.48 -12.76 4.90
CA ARG A 123 -6.41 -13.73 6.00
C ARG A 123 -6.26 -13.07 7.36
N LYS A 124 -5.42 -12.03 7.48
CA LYS A 124 -5.29 -11.27 8.74
C LYS A 124 -6.59 -10.56 9.14
N VAL A 125 -7.33 -10.03 8.16
CA VAL A 125 -8.64 -9.41 8.42
C VAL A 125 -9.63 -10.51 8.84
N GLU A 126 -9.66 -11.63 8.12
CA GLU A 126 -10.49 -12.80 8.47
C GLU A 126 -10.15 -13.34 9.87
N GLU A 127 -8.88 -13.37 10.26
CA GLU A 127 -8.42 -13.83 11.59
C GLU A 127 -8.79 -12.83 12.70
N ILE A 128 -8.61 -11.52 12.48
CA ILE A 128 -8.93 -10.49 13.48
C ILE A 128 -10.44 -10.34 13.68
N TYR A 129 -11.21 -10.40 12.59
CA TYR A 129 -12.65 -10.15 12.60
C TYR A 129 -13.48 -11.44 12.51
N GLY A 130 -12.83 -12.60 12.59
CA GLY A 130 -13.47 -13.92 12.57
C GLY A 130 -14.25 -14.24 11.30
N GLY A 131 -14.06 -13.48 10.22
CA GLY A 131 -14.83 -13.62 8.98
C GLY A 131 -16.32 -13.29 9.13
N ARG A 132 -16.74 -12.66 10.23
CA ARG A 132 -18.12 -12.16 10.38
C ARG A 132 -18.27 -10.90 9.54
N ASP A 133 -19.16 -10.96 8.55
CA ASP A 133 -19.54 -9.79 7.80
C ASP A 133 -20.42 -8.88 8.68
N PHE A 134 -20.53 -7.60 8.30
CA PHE A 134 -21.33 -6.61 9.05
C PHE A 134 -22.79 -7.06 9.23
N ASP A 135 -23.28 -7.91 8.33
CA ASP A 135 -24.66 -8.42 8.33
C ASP A 135 -24.90 -9.53 9.37
N ASP A 136 -23.83 -10.21 9.85
CA ASP A 136 -23.93 -11.26 10.89
C ASP A 136 -23.79 -10.70 12.32
N LEU A 137 -23.65 -9.39 12.46
CA LEU A 137 -23.43 -8.72 13.75
C LEU A 137 -24.78 -8.37 14.39
N GLU A 138 -25.35 -9.30 15.15
CA GLU A 138 -26.57 -9.04 15.95
C GLU A 138 -26.23 -8.26 17.23
N ASP A 139 -26.80 -7.06 17.36
CA ASP A 139 -26.62 -6.19 18.53
C ASP A 139 -27.59 -6.62 19.64
N LYS A 140 -27.09 -7.45 20.56
CA LYS A 140 -27.87 -7.92 21.73
C LYS A 140 -27.85 -6.86 22.83
N VAL A 141 -28.50 -5.72 22.60
CA VAL A 141 -28.60 -4.64 23.58
C VAL A 141 -29.60 -5.04 24.67
N GLN A 142 -29.14 -5.13 25.93
CA GLN A 142 -30.03 -5.35 27.07
C GLN A 142 -30.69 -4.02 27.47
N PHE A 143 -32.01 -4.03 27.62
CA PHE A 143 -32.78 -2.83 27.96
C PHE A 143 -32.37 -2.31 29.35
N GLY A 144 -31.83 -1.10 29.43
CA GLY A 144 -31.31 -0.50 30.66
C GLY A 144 -29.79 -0.33 30.72
N GLU A 145 -29.04 -0.88 29.76
CA GLU A 145 -27.62 -0.57 29.59
C GLU A 145 -27.50 0.81 28.95
N VAL A 146 -27.50 1.86 29.78
CA VAL A 146 -27.15 3.21 29.33
C VAL A 146 -25.71 3.16 28.86
N ALA A 147 -25.49 3.40 27.56
CA ALA A 147 -24.16 3.45 26.98
C ALA A 147 -23.24 4.28 27.88
N SER A 148 -22.26 3.62 28.50
CA SER A 148 -21.21 4.31 29.24
C SER A 148 -20.65 5.41 28.35
N ALA A 149 -20.39 6.59 28.92
CA ALA A 149 -19.95 7.77 28.18
C ALA A 149 -18.95 7.38 27.08
N PRO A 150 -19.11 7.93 25.85
CA PRO A 150 -18.32 7.51 24.71
C PRO A 150 -16.84 7.48 25.09
N PRO A 151 -16.09 6.43 24.71
CA PRO A 151 -14.71 6.26 25.14
C PRO A 151 -13.94 7.52 24.81
N THR A 152 -13.44 8.20 25.83
CA THR A 152 -12.65 9.40 25.65
C THR A 152 -11.30 8.98 25.09
N PHE A 153 -10.92 9.54 23.95
CA PHE A 153 -9.63 9.24 23.34
C PHE A 153 -8.50 9.78 24.23
N SER A 154 -7.95 8.93 25.09
CA SER A 154 -6.78 9.25 25.93
C SER A 154 -5.48 9.37 25.15
N LYS A 155 -5.48 8.96 23.88
CA LYS A 155 -4.32 9.08 22.98
C LYS A 155 -4.24 10.50 22.43
N LEU A 156 -3.28 11.25 22.93
CA LEU A 156 -2.87 12.54 22.35
C LEU A 156 -2.61 12.37 20.83
N PRO A 157 -3.11 13.30 20.00
CA PRO A 157 -2.89 13.23 18.56
C PRO A 157 -1.40 13.25 18.24
N LYS A 158 -0.98 12.40 17.31
CA LYS A 158 0.41 12.33 16.87
C LYS A 158 0.80 13.64 16.18
N ALA A 159 1.56 14.48 16.86
CA ALA A 159 2.02 15.75 16.30
C ALA A 159 2.87 15.53 15.04
N ARG A 160 2.63 16.35 14.01
CA ARG A 160 3.35 16.34 12.74
C ARG A 160 4.03 17.70 12.52
N GLY A 161 5.21 17.71 11.92
CA GLY A 161 5.99 18.94 11.69
C GLY A 161 6.54 19.53 12.99
N ARG A 162 6.61 20.86 13.09
CA ARG A 162 7.16 21.58 14.27
C ARG A 162 6.43 21.31 15.58
N GLY A 163 5.20 20.80 15.53
CA GLY A 163 4.49 20.34 16.74
C GLY A 163 5.10 19.10 17.38
N LYS A 164 5.93 18.34 16.66
CA LYS A 164 6.59 17.13 17.18
C LYS A 164 7.69 17.48 18.19
N GLU A 165 8.49 18.50 17.91
CA GLU A 165 9.55 18.99 18.80
C GLU A 165 8.95 19.54 20.11
N VAL A 166 7.86 20.31 20.00
CA VAL A 166 7.15 20.86 21.18
C VAL A 166 6.53 19.76 22.04
N LEU A 167 5.96 18.71 21.42
CA LEU A 167 5.38 17.59 22.16
C LEU A 167 6.46 16.72 22.82
N GLU A 168 7.60 16.53 22.16
CA GLU A 168 8.75 15.81 22.71
C GLU A 168 9.38 16.56 23.90
N ASN A 169 9.47 17.90 23.84
CA ASN A 169 9.96 18.71 24.96
C ASN A 169 8.99 18.65 26.15
N LYS A 170 7.67 18.77 25.92
CA LYS A 170 6.67 18.62 26.99
C LYS A 170 6.67 17.23 27.63
N ILE A 171 6.90 16.18 26.84
CA ILE A 171 7.02 14.81 27.37
C ILE A 171 8.30 14.64 28.19
N LYS A 172 9.40 15.30 27.81
CA LYS A 172 10.65 15.32 28.60
C LYS A 172 10.47 16.06 29.92
N GLU A 173 9.89 17.26 29.89
CA GLU A 173 9.55 18.05 31.09
C GLU A 173 8.60 17.28 32.03
N ALA A 174 7.62 16.55 31.48
CA ALA A 174 6.71 15.70 32.24
C ALA A 174 7.34 14.41 32.80
N LYS A 175 8.50 13.99 32.27
CA LYS A 175 9.29 12.88 32.81
C LYS A 175 10.25 13.35 33.91
N GLU A 176 10.89 14.49 33.72
CA GLU A 176 11.77 15.13 34.71
C GLU A 176 11.01 15.51 36.00
N THR A 177 9.75 15.91 35.87
CA THR A 177 8.87 16.17 37.02
C THR A 177 8.33 14.89 37.69
N LYS A 178 8.36 13.74 37.01
CA LYS A 178 7.96 12.44 37.59
C LYS A 178 9.13 11.67 38.22
N SER A 179 10.37 11.95 37.85
CA SER A 179 11.56 11.37 38.50
C SER A 179 11.80 11.86 39.93
N THR A 180 11.04 12.85 40.41
CA THR A 180 11.16 13.38 41.79
C THR A 180 10.13 12.81 42.78
N THR A 181 9.16 12.00 42.36
CA THR A 181 8.06 11.56 43.26
C THR A 181 7.83 10.06 43.42
N ASP A 182 8.46 9.17 42.65
CA ASP A 182 8.24 7.72 42.80
C ASP A 182 9.55 6.97 43.06
N ALA A 183 10.02 7.07 44.31
CA ALA A 183 11.12 6.27 44.85
C ALA A 183 10.62 4.91 45.37
N THR A 184 10.00 4.08 44.52
CA THR A 184 9.67 2.68 44.87
C THR A 184 9.55 1.80 43.63
N ASP A 185 10.63 1.56 42.89
CA ASP A 185 10.84 0.26 42.22
C ASP A 185 12.24 0.13 41.62
N GLY A 186 12.85 -1.04 41.80
CA GLY A 186 14.03 -1.59 41.13
C GLY A 186 15.11 -0.66 40.58
N TYR A 187 16.29 -0.68 41.19
CA TYR A 187 17.54 -0.09 40.68
C TYR A 187 17.84 -0.59 39.25
N VAL A 188 17.49 0.19 38.22
CA VAL A 188 17.96 -0.01 36.85
C VAL A 188 19.21 0.85 36.70
N SER A 189 20.38 0.21 36.61
CA SER A 189 21.66 0.88 36.36
C SER A 189 21.58 1.67 35.05
N GLU A 190 22.11 2.90 35.03
CA GLU A 190 22.23 3.74 33.83
C GLU A 190 22.96 3.02 32.67
N GLU A 191 23.78 2.01 32.98
CA GLU A 191 24.47 1.17 32.02
C GLU A 191 23.50 0.31 31.18
N ASP A 192 22.37 -0.11 31.76
CA ASP A 192 21.37 -0.93 31.07
C ASP A 192 20.53 -0.12 30.08
N GLU A 193 20.27 1.16 30.37
CA GLU A 193 19.58 2.05 29.44
C GLU A 193 20.46 2.37 28.23
N ASN A 194 21.74 2.69 28.44
CA ASN A 194 22.70 2.88 27.36
C ASN A 194 22.85 1.64 26.47
N MET A 195 22.89 0.44 27.08
CA MET A 195 22.94 -0.82 26.33
C MET A 195 21.66 -1.09 25.54
N LYS A 196 20.50 -0.68 26.05
CA LYS A 196 19.21 -0.81 25.37
C LYS A 196 19.11 0.13 24.16
N GLU A 197 19.62 1.35 24.27
CA GLU A 197 19.69 2.31 23.17
C GLU A 197 20.66 1.85 22.07
N LEU A 198 21.82 1.33 22.43
CA LEU A 198 22.79 0.76 21.49
C LEU A 198 22.22 -0.46 20.75
N LYS A 199 21.54 -1.37 21.45
CA LYS A 199 20.86 -2.52 20.82
C LYS A 199 19.76 -2.05 19.87
N ALA A 200 19.01 -1.00 20.23
CA ALA A 200 17.94 -0.44 19.39
C ALA A 200 18.50 0.26 18.13
N SER A 201 19.61 0.99 18.25
CA SER A 201 20.26 1.67 17.12
C SER A 201 20.86 0.65 16.13
N HIS A 202 21.52 -0.40 16.64
CA HIS A 202 22.03 -1.51 15.82
C HIS A 202 20.91 -2.23 15.07
N LYS A 203 19.78 -2.50 15.75
CA LYS A 203 18.61 -3.12 15.14
C LYS A 203 18.04 -2.28 14.00
N ARG A 204 17.95 -0.96 14.17
CA ARG A 204 17.50 -0.04 13.10
C ARG A 204 18.48 0.01 11.93
N LYS A 205 19.78 0.03 12.21
CA LYS A 205 20.84 0.01 11.18
C LYS A 205 20.73 -1.24 10.30
N LEU A 206 20.60 -2.42 10.91
CA LEU A 206 20.41 -3.69 10.21
C LEU A 206 19.11 -3.72 9.38
N GLN A 207 18.00 -3.18 9.91
CA GLN A 207 16.72 -3.12 9.17
C GLN A 207 16.79 -2.22 7.93
N ASN A 208 17.58 -1.15 7.98
CA ASN A 208 17.72 -0.19 6.88
C ASN A 208 18.74 -0.63 5.81
N MET A 209 19.47 -1.73 6.02
CA MET A 209 20.40 -2.25 5.01
C MET A 209 19.71 -3.07 3.91
N SER A 210 20.34 -3.08 2.73
CA SER A 210 19.95 -3.95 1.62
C SER A 210 19.98 -5.43 2.01
N ALA A 211 19.16 -6.26 1.37
CA ALA A 211 19.09 -7.69 1.69
C ALA A 211 20.43 -8.42 1.44
N SER A 212 21.20 -7.98 0.43
CA SER A 212 22.52 -8.54 0.13
C SER A 212 23.55 -8.17 1.21
N ALA A 213 23.57 -6.92 1.67
CA ALA A 213 24.47 -6.49 2.74
C ALA A 213 24.16 -7.18 4.07
N ARG A 214 22.87 -7.43 4.38
CA ARG A 214 22.47 -8.21 5.55
C ARG A 214 22.94 -9.66 5.48
N LYS A 215 22.89 -10.27 4.30
CA LYS A 215 23.37 -11.64 4.10
C LYS A 215 24.88 -11.73 4.30
N ALA A 216 25.64 -10.81 3.71
CA ALA A 216 27.10 -10.76 3.88
C ALA A 216 27.54 -10.67 5.35
N LEU A 217 26.91 -9.78 6.14
CA LEU A 217 27.19 -9.69 7.58
C LEU A 217 26.77 -10.96 8.36
N GLY A 218 25.74 -11.66 7.90
CA GLY A 218 25.33 -12.96 8.45
C GLY A 218 26.40 -14.03 8.19
N ASP A 219 26.84 -14.15 6.95
CA ASP A 219 27.85 -15.12 6.51
C ASP A 219 29.21 -14.85 7.21
N GLU A 220 29.59 -13.58 7.39
CA GLU A 220 30.78 -13.18 8.15
C GLU A 220 30.68 -13.55 9.64
N ARG A 221 29.50 -13.36 10.24
CA ARG A 221 29.25 -13.73 11.63
C ARG A 221 29.34 -15.24 11.84
N GLU A 222 28.78 -16.03 10.92
CA GLU A 222 28.86 -17.49 10.98
C GLU A 222 30.30 -17.97 10.87
N ARG A 223 31.08 -17.45 9.91
CA ARG A 223 32.52 -17.72 9.81
C ARG A 223 33.29 -17.39 11.09
N ALA A 224 33.03 -16.23 11.68
CA ALA A 224 33.70 -15.83 12.92
C ALA A 224 33.36 -16.78 14.09
N ILE A 225 32.11 -17.23 14.19
CA ILE A 225 31.67 -18.19 15.20
C ILE A 225 32.34 -19.56 14.97
N GLU A 226 32.42 -20.02 13.73
CA GLU A 226 33.08 -21.28 13.38
C GLU A 226 34.58 -21.24 13.73
N LEU A 227 35.28 -20.17 13.37
CA LEU A 227 36.69 -19.98 13.73
C LEU A 227 36.89 -19.96 15.25
N TYR A 228 36.01 -19.27 15.97
CA TYR A 228 36.06 -19.25 17.43
C TYR A 228 35.82 -20.64 18.04
N ARG A 229 34.84 -21.39 17.52
CA ARG A 229 34.56 -22.77 17.96
C ARG A 229 35.73 -23.70 17.68
N ALA A 230 36.32 -23.62 16.49
CA ALA A 230 37.49 -24.40 16.11
C ALA A 230 38.69 -24.10 17.02
N LYS A 231 38.97 -22.82 17.27
CA LYS A 231 40.04 -22.39 18.19
C LYS A 231 39.78 -22.85 19.63
N LYS A 232 38.53 -22.80 20.08
CA LYS A 232 38.14 -23.28 21.41
C LYS A 232 38.29 -24.80 21.53
N ALA A 233 37.91 -25.56 20.50
CA ALA A 233 38.07 -27.01 20.46
C ALA A 233 39.56 -27.40 20.47
N GLN A 234 40.40 -26.75 19.66
CA GLN A 234 41.85 -26.94 19.69
C GLN A 234 42.45 -26.65 21.08
N LYS A 235 41.98 -25.58 21.74
CA LYS A 235 42.43 -25.26 23.09
C LYS A 235 42.06 -26.36 24.10
N LEU A 236 40.87 -26.95 23.99
CA LEU A 236 40.45 -28.04 24.88
C LEU A 236 41.27 -29.32 24.63
N VAL A 237 41.47 -29.71 23.37
CA VAL A 237 42.32 -30.87 23.01
C VAL A 237 43.75 -30.70 23.53
N ASN A 238 44.33 -29.51 23.36
CA ASN A 238 45.67 -29.23 23.86
C ASN A 238 45.76 -29.30 25.40
N MET A 239 44.68 -28.98 26.11
CA MET A 239 44.62 -29.12 27.57
C MET A 239 44.48 -30.58 28.01
N GLU A 240 43.74 -31.42 27.26
CA GLU A 240 43.62 -32.86 27.51
C GLU A 240 44.91 -33.63 27.20
N THR A 241 45.71 -33.20 26.22
CA THR A 241 47.00 -33.85 25.91
C THR A 241 48.15 -33.50 26.87
N GLN A 242 47.94 -32.50 27.74
CA GLN A 242 48.94 -32.06 28.74
C GLN A 242 48.64 -32.56 30.16
N SER A 243 47.54 -33.28 30.35
CA SER A 243 47.19 -34.02 31.58
C SER A 243 47.53 -35.49 31.44
#